data_AF-A0A2E0WAU6-F1
#
_entry.id   AF-A0A2E0WAU6-F1
#
_cell.length_a   1.000
_cell.length_b   1.000
_cell.length_c   1.000
_cell.angle_alpha   90.00
_cell.angle_beta   90.00
_cell.angle_gamma   90.00
#
_symmetry.space_group_name_H-M   'P 1'
#
loop_
_entity.id
_entity.type
_entity.pdbx_description
1 polymer ?
#
loop_
_entity_poly.entity_id
_entity_poly.type
_entity_poly.pdbx_seq_one_letter_code
_entity_poly.pdbx_strand_id
1 'polypeptide(L)'
;MGDLAKYQWVTDLILPSLAIIVMFYLYFARRCDLAIFLAFWAGCLIGAIWEFAFDLLGDSFTVHEGCHFVANNEVCLTENPLPRWYISLAHTIEDGGIFMIGVGLAWLILGRSKREHFTRWHWGEFGIIWAWGVISNYIVDWTSIGKTFLFIPSAYNPAYYETSLFSANGETLPYTVVPDAIWYLATIPFYLVLLWLKRRYGGKYRGGTADAGVVRQGSKSPGS
;
A
#
# COMPACT_ATOMS: atom_id res chain seq x y z
N MET A 1 16.45 -15.92 -14.40
CA MET A 1 15.65 -14.81 -13.86
C MET A 1 15.51 -13.62 -14.83
N GLY A 2 16.39 -13.45 -15.84
CA GLY A 2 16.30 -12.34 -16.81
C GLY A 2 15.01 -12.28 -17.65
N ASP A 3 14.31 -13.40 -17.89
CA ASP A 3 13.06 -13.39 -18.66
C ASP A 3 11.83 -12.96 -17.88
N LEU A 4 11.85 -12.99 -16.54
CA LEU A 4 10.71 -12.55 -15.72
C LEU A 4 10.61 -11.02 -15.66
N ALA A 5 11.74 -10.31 -15.70
CA ALA A 5 11.77 -8.84 -15.72
C ALA A 5 11.05 -8.25 -16.94
N LYS A 6 11.10 -8.95 -18.10
CA LYS A 6 10.40 -8.56 -19.33
C LYS A 6 8.87 -8.53 -19.19
N TYR A 7 8.32 -9.26 -18.23
CA TYR A 7 6.88 -9.34 -18.00
C TYR A 7 6.44 -8.57 -16.77
N GLN A 8 7.29 -7.75 -16.15
CA GLN A 8 6.90 -7.11 -14.91
C GLN A 8 5.87 -5.97 -15.10
N TRP A 9 5.74 -5.43 -16.32
CA TRP A 9 4.58 -4.60 -16.68
C TRP A 9 3.23 -5.33 -16.46
N VAL A 10 3.22 -6.67 -16.46
CA VAL A 10 2.04 -7.46 -16.14
C VAL A 10 1.66 -7.30 -14.67
N THR A 11 2.63 -7.13 -13.76
CA THR A 11 2.32 -6.86 -12.34
C THR A 11 1.73 -5.47 -12.16
N ASP A 12 2.27 -4.46 -12.86
CA ASP A 12 1.72 -3.09 -12.90
C ASP A 12 0.28 -3.04 -13.46
N LEU A 13 -0.18 -4.09 -14.12
CA LEU A 13 -1.56 -4.24 -14.60
C LEU A 13 -2.43 -5.07 -13.64
N ILE A 14 -1.92 -6.22 -13.20
CA ILE A 14 -2.68 -7.21 -12.43
C ILE A 14 -2.88 -6.75 -10.98
N LEU A 15 -1.83 -6.29 -10.30
CA LEU A 15 -1.91 -5.93 -8.89
C LEU A 15 -2.89 -4.79 -8.60
N PRO A 16 -2.87 -3.65 -9.32
CA PRO A 16 -3.83 -2.58 -9.05
C PRO A 16 -5.25 -2.99 -9.43
N SER A 17 -5.42 -3.73 -10.54
CA SER A 17 -6.72 -4.27 -10.94
C SER A 17 -7.29 -5.21 -9.88
N LEU A 18 -6.47 -6.11 -9.35
CA LEU A 18 -6.85 -7.04 -8.29
C LEU A 18 -7.21 -6.29 -7.00
N ALA A 19 -6.43 -5.29 -6.60
CA ALA A 19 -6.70 -4.47 -5.44
C ALA A 19 -8.08 -3.80 -5.54
N ILE A 20 -8.38 -3.17 -6.69
CA ILE A 20 -9.68 -2.57 -6.98
C ILE A 20 -10.79 -3.63 -6.92
N ILE A 21 -10.65 -4.74 -7.65
CA ILE A 21 -11.67 -5.81 -7.72
C ILE A 21 -11.96 -6.37 -6.33
N VAL A 22 -10.92 -6.67 -5.54
CA VAL A 22 -11.05 -7.18 -4.18
C VAL A 22 -11.77 -6.17 -3.30
N MET A 23 -11.41 -4.88 -3.35
CA MET A 23 -12.04 -3.86 -2.52
C MET A 23 -13.50 -3.63 -2.88
N PHE A 24 -13.84 -3.59 -4.17
CA PHE A 24 -15.22 -3.51 -4.60
C PHE A 24 -16.02 -4.76 -4.22
N TYR A 25 -15.44 -5.96 -4.40
CA TYR A 25 -16.06 -7.21 -3.96
C TYR A 25 -16.33 -7.19 -2.46
N LEU A 26 -15.34 -6.83 -1.62
CA LEU A 26 -15.50 -6.78 -0.17
C LEU A 26 -16.59 -5.78 0.25
N TYR A 27 -16.68 -4.64 -0.42
CA TYR A 27 -17.70 -3.63 -0.13
C TYR A 27 -19.10 -4.10 -0.54
N PHE A 28 -19.28 -4.59 -1.76
CA PHE A 28 -20.58 -5.04 -2.27
C PHE A 28 -21.07 -6.33 -1.60
N ALA A 29 -20.17 -7.25 -1.25
CA ALA A 29 -20.48 -8.45 -0.49
C ALA A 29 -20.70 -8.18 1.01
N ARG A 30 -20.71 -6.91 1.44
CA ARG A 30 -20.84 -6.48 2.84
C ARG A 30 -19.82 -7.13 3.78
N ARG A 31 -18.63 -7.43 3.26
CA ARG A 31 -17.48 -7.93 4.02
C ARG A 31 -16.64 -6.81 4.60
N CYS A 32 -16.78 -5.58 4.11
CA CYS A 32 -16.25 -4.37 4.74
C CYS A 32 -17.28 -3.22 4.68
N ASP A 33 -17.24 -2.31 5.66
CA ASP A 33 -18.11 -1.15 5.70
C ASP A 33 -17.58 -0.01 4.82
N LEU A 34 -18.39 1.03 4.63
CA LEU A 34 -18.05 2.20 3.82
C LEU A 34 -16.76 2.88 4.31
N ALA A 35 -16.52 2.92 5.62
CA ALA A 35 -15.29 3.49 6.16
C ALA A 35 -14.03 2.77 5.65
N ILE A 36 -14.06 1.43 5.62
CA ILE A 36 -12.93 0.61 5.13
C ILE A 36 -12.80 0.74 3.61
N PHE A 37 -13.91 0.79 2.88
CA PHE A 37 -13.87 1.04 1.43
C PHE A 37 -13.30 2.42 1.09
N LEU A 38 -13.66 3.47 1.83
CA LEU A 38 -13.09 4.80 1.68
C LEU A 38 -11.63 4.87 2.13
N ALA A 39 -11.22 4.04 3.11
CA ALA A 39 -9.84 4.00 3.56
C ALA A 39 -8.90 3.50 2.45
N PHE A 40 -9.34 2.55 1.61
CA PHE A 40 -8.58 2.15 0.42
C PHE A 40 -8.28 3.35 -0.49
N TRP A 41 -9.31 4.13 -0.83
CA TRP A 41 -9.14 5.32 -1.66
C TRP A 41 -8.30 6.40 -0.98
N ALA A 42 -8.40 6.56 0.34
CA ALA A 42 -7.52 7.44 1.09
C ALA A 42 -6.05 6.97 1.04
N GLY A 43 -5.81 5.65 1.10
CA GLY A 43 -4.51 5.05 0.87
C GLY A 43 -3.98 5.37 -0.51
N CYS A 44 -4.80 5.22 -1.56
CA CYS A 44 -4.41 5.62 -2.91
C CYS A 44 -4.08 7.12 -2.99
N LEU A 45 -4.90 7.99 -2.40
CA LEU A 45 -4.62 9.44 -2.42
C LEU A 45 -3.33 9.80 -1.67
N ILE A 46 -3.01 9.09 -0.60
CA ILE A 46 -1.75 9.24 0.12
C ILE A 46 -0.59 8.77 -0.77
N GLY A 47 -0.74 7.63 -1.44
CA GLY A 47 0.23 7.10 -2.42
C GLY A 47 0.54 8.06 -3.56
N ALA A 48 -0.52 8.63 -4.13
CA ALA A 48 -0.42 9.62 -5.20
C ALA A 48 0.45 10.82 -4.84
N ILE A 49 0.59 11.17 -3.54
CA ILE A 49 1.41 12.30 -3.12
C ILE A 49 2.89 12.06 -3.45
N TRP A 50 3.42 10.87 -3.16
CA TRP A 50 4.83 10.59 -3.45
C TRP A 50 5.05 10.16 -4.90
N GLU A 51 4.13 9.43 -5.52
CA GLU A 51 4.22 9.12 -6.95
C GLU A 51 4.28 10.41 -7.78
N PHE A 52 3.43 11.38 -7.45
CA PHE A 52 3.49 12.70 -8.07
C PHE A 52 4.79 13.45 -7.77
N ALA A 53 5.31 13.35 -6.54
CA ALA A 53 6.59 13.98 -6.19
C ALA A 53 7.76 13.36 -6.97
N PHE A 54 7.78 12.05 -7.15
CA PHE A 54 8.78 11.34 -7.94
C PHE A 54 8.72 11.74 -9.41
N ASP A 55 7.51 11.85 -9.97
CA ASP A 55 7.31 12.34 -11.33
C ASP A 55 7.77 13.80 -11.51
N LEU A 56 7.54 14.67 -10.52
CA LEU A 56 8.03 16.05 -10.54
C LEU A 56 9.56 16.15 -10.48
N LEU A 57 10.21 15.26 -9.72
CA LEU A 57 11.67 15.20 -9.64
C LEU A 57 12.29 14.53 -10.87
N GLY A 58 11.50 13.73 -11.60
CA GLY A 58 11.87 13.10 -12.85
C GLY A 58 13.05 12.14 -12.71
N ASP A 59 13.79 11.97 -13.80
CA ASP A 59 14.87 10.99 -13.92
C ASP A 59 16.08 11.28 -13.03
N SER A 60 16.12 12.46 -12.41
CA SER A 60 17.11 12.80 -11.39
C SER A 60 16.89 12.08 -10.06
N PHE A 61 15.69 11.50 -9.87
CA PHE A 61 15.28 10.84 -8.63
C PHE A 61 14.83 9.39 -8.87
N THR A 62 13.93 9.14 -9.83
CA THR A 62 13.48 7.78 -10.18
C THR A 62 13.45 7.60 -11.69
N VAL A 63 13.98 6.46 -12.16
CA VAL A 63 13.98 6.06 -13.57
C VAL A 63 13.32 4.68 -13.72
N HIS A 64 12.60 4.48 -14.83
CA HIS A 64 11.83 3.25 -15.10
C HIS A 64 12.28 2.50 -16.36
N GLU A 65 13.16 3.09 -17.16
CA GLU A 65 13.64 2.52 -18.43
C GLU A 65 15.04 3.04 -18.77
N GLY A 66 15.72 2.35 -19.67
CA GLY A 66 17.05 2.75 -20.15
C GLY A 66 18.20 2.34 -19.23
N CYS A 67 19.42 2.71 -19.66
CA CYS A 67 20.65 2.41 -18.94
C CYS A 67 21.12 3.62 -18.13
N HIS A 68 21.37 3.42 -16.84
CA HIS A 68 21.74 4.46 -15.89
C HIS A 68 22.96 4.04 -15.08
N PHE A 69 23.84 5.00 -14.79
CA PHE A 69 24.99 4.78 -13.92
C PHE A 69 24.62 5.00 -12.46
N VAL A 70 24.72 3.94 -11.65
CA VAL A 70 24.48 3.98 -10.20
C VAL A 70 25.68 3.34 -9.50
N ALA A 71 26.31 4.08 -8.58
CA ALA A 71 27.47 3.61 -7.81
C ALA A 71 28.63 3.01 -8.65
N ASN A 72 28.94 3.66 -9.79
CA ASN A 72 29.94 3.23 -10.78
C ASN A 72 29.57 1.99 -11.62
N ASN A 73 28.35 1.48 -11.48
CA ASN A 73 27.83 0.37 -12.27
C ASN A 73 26.75 0.85 -13.25
N GLU A 74 26.77 0.32 -14.46
CA GLU A 74 25.71 0.55 -15.45
C GLU A 74 24.57 -0.45 -15.20
N VAL A 75 23.37 0.07 -14.97
CA VAL A 75 22.17 -0.72 -14.75
C VAL A 75 21.16 -0.39 -15.84
N CYS A 76 20.81 -1.39 -16.64
CA CYS A 76 19.83 -1.25 -17.71
C CYS A 76 18.48 -1.83 -17.30
N LEU A 77 17.47 -0.96 -17.28
CA LEU A 77 16.08 -1.33 -17.09
C LEU A 77 15.44 -1.70 -18.44
N THR A 78 14.54 -2.68 -18.42
CA THR A 78 13.82 -3.09 -19.63
C THR A 78 12.76 -2.05 -19.97
N GLU A 79 12.57 -1.76 -21.26
CA GLU A 79 11.49 -0.88 -21.71
C GLU A 79 10.13 -1.41 -21.22
N ASN A 80 9.34 -0.51 -20.62
CA ASN A 80 7.98 -0.81 -20.20
C ASN A 80 7.01 -0.38 -21.32
N PRO A 81 6.15 -1.28 -21.85
CA PRO A 81 5.17 -0.89 -22.86
C PRO A 81 4.08 0.04 -22.32
N LEU A 82 3.99 0.22 -21.00
CA LEU A 82 3.03 1.09 -20.35
C LEU A 82 3.59 2.51 -20.25
N PRO A 83 2.79 3.56 -20.55
CA PRO A 83 3.23 4.93 -20.41
C PRO A 83 3.46 5.28 -18.93
N ARG A 84 4.42 6.16 -18.64
CA ARG A 84 4.80 6.57 -17.27
C ARG A 84 3.62 6.96 -16.39
N TRP A 85 2.66 7.75 -16.90
CA TRP A 85 1.48 8.14 -16.13
C TRP A 85 0.62 6.96 -15.66
N TYR A 86 0.60 5.87 -16.43
CA TYR A 86 -0.13 4.65 -16.06
C TYR A 86 0.62 3.91 -14.96
N ILE A 87 1.95 3.85 -15.03
CA ILE A 87 2.80 3.24 -14.00
C ILE A 87 2.58 3.97 -12.67
N SER A 88 2.66 5.31 -12.66
CA SER A 88 2.39 6.10 -11.45
C SER A 88 0.98 5.87 -10.89
N LEU A 89 -0.01 5.73 -11.77
CA LEU A 89 -1.39 5.41 -11.38
C LEU A 89 -1.51 3.98 -10.80
N ALA A 90 -0.82 3.02 -11.38
CA ALA A 90 -0.78 1.64 -10.89
C ALA A 90 -0.16 1.58 -9.49
N HIS A 91 1.01 2.19 -9.30
CA HIS A 91 1.71 2.23 -8.02
C HIS A 91 0.89 2.95 -6.95
N THR A 92 0.23 4.05 -7.32
CA THR A 92 -0.75 4.74 -6.45
C THR A 92 -1.86 3.80 -5.94
N ILE A 93 -2.40 2.92 -6.80
CA ILE A 93 -3.44 1.97 -6.42
C ILE A 93 -2.86 0.83 -5.56
N GLU A 94 -1.66 0.37 -5.91
CA GLU A 94 -0.93 -0.65 -5.15
C GLU A 94 -0.63 -0.18 -3.73
N ASP A 95 -0.25 1.08 -3.52
CA ASP A 95 -0.05 1.69 -2.20
C ASP A 95 -1.33 1.61 -1.36
N GLY A 96 -2.47 1.95 -1.95
CA GLY A 96 -3.78 1.76 -1.33
C GLY A 96 -4.01 0.30 -0.94
N GLY A 97 -3.65 -0.64 -1.81
CA GLY A 97 -3.69 -2.08 -1.53
C GLY A 97 -2.79 -2.48 -0.35
N ILE A 98 -1.55 -2.00 -0.31
CA ILE A 98 -0.58 -2.27 0.76
C ILE A 98 -1.14 -1.80 2.10
N PHE A 99 -1.67 -0.58 2.18
CA PHE A 99 -2.31 -0.09 3.40
C PHE A 99 -3.46 -1.01 3.85
N MET A 100 -4.30 -1.45 2.92
CA MET A 100 -5.43 -2.33 3.22
C MET A 100 -5.00 -3.74 3.67
N ILE A 101 -3.88 -4.26 3.18
CA ILE A 101 -3.29 -5.49 3.71
C ILE A 101 -2.92 -5.29 5.18
N GLY A 102 -2.30 -4.16 5.53
CA GLY A 102 -1.99 -3.80 6.94
C GLY A 102 -3.25 -3.77 7.83
N VAL A 103 -4.35 -3.19 7.33
CA VAL A 103 -5.66 -3.21 8.01
C VAL A 103 -6.16 -4.65 8.21
N GLY A 104 -6.04 -5.49 7.18
CA GLY A 104 -6.40 -6.90 7.23
C GLY A 104 -5.57 -7.69 8.24
N LEU A 105 -4.25 -7.48 8.28
CA LEU A 105 -3.33 -8.09 9.23
C LEU A 105 -3.66 -7.68 10.67
N ALA A 106 -3.98 -6.40 10.91
CA ALA A 106 -4.39 -5.94 12.23
C ALA A 106 -5.67 -6.66 12.71
N TRP A 107 -6.65 -6.88 11.84
CA TRP A 107 -7.82 -7.70 12.19
C TRP A 107 -7.51 -9.17 12.41
N LEU A 108 -6.61 -9.75 11.60
CA LEU A 108 -6.22 -11.15 11.70
C LEU A 108 -5.51 -11.42 13.03
N ILE A 109 -4.54 -10.58 13.39
CA ILE A 109 -3.67 -10.75 14.55
C ILE A 109 -4.40 -10.37 15.84
N LEU A 110 -5.13 -9.25 15.86
CA LEU A 110 -5.80 -8.76 17.08
C LEU A 110 -7.20 -9.37 17.27
N GLY A 111 -7.73 -10.05 16.26
CA GLY A 111 -9.00 -10.75 16.30
C GLY A 111 -10.20 -9.84 16.01
N ARG A 112 -10.76 -10.01 14.80
CA ARG A 112 -11.85 -9.20 14.22
C ARG A 112 -13.09 -8.98 15.10
N SER A 113 -13.43 -9.90 16.00
CA SER A 113 -14.64 -9.86 16.84
C SER A 113 -14.39 -9.44 18.29
N LYS A 114 -13.15 -9.24 18.70
CA LYS A 114 -12.81 -9.00 20.11
C LYS A 114 -13.10 -7.56 20.56
N ARG A 115 -13.16 -6.61 19.61
CA ARG A 115 -13.46 -5.20 19.88
C ARG A 115 -13.88 -4.43 18.64
N GLU A 116 -14.40 -3.22 18.85
CA GLU A 116 -14.48 -2.21 17.80
C GLU A 116 -13.07 -1.77 17.38
N HIS A 117 -12.64 -2.23 16.22
CA HIS A 117 -11.35 -1.85 15.64
C HIS A 117 -11.40 -0.48 15.00
N PHE A 118 -10.28 0.25 15.10
CA PHE A 118 -10.07 1.52 14.41
C PHE A 118 -11.05 2.64 14.79
N THR A 119 -11.62 2.64 15.98
CA THR A 119 -12.49 3.72 16.47
C THR A 119 -11.74 4.75 17.32
N ARG A 120 -10.59 4.36 17.88
CA ARG A 120 -9.67 5.20 18.66
C ARG A 120 -8.24 4.76 18.42
N TRP A 121 -7.29 5.64 18.76
CA TRP A 121 -5.88 5.32 18.67
C TRP A 121 -5.56 4.06 19.47
N HIS A 122 -4.89 3.12 18.82
CA HIS A 122 -4.42 1.90 19.46
C HIS A 122 -3.05 1.48 18.92
N TRP A 123 -2.07 1.46 19.82
CA TRP A 123 -0.69 1.14 19.47
C TRP A 123 -0.51 -0.22 18.79
N GLY A 124 -1.28 -1.24 19.16
CA GLY A 124 -1.22 -2.53 18.47
C GLY A 124 -1.79 -2.51 17.06
N GLU A 125 -2.79 -1.66 16.75
CA GLU A 125 -3.31 -1.57 15.38
C GLU A 125 -2.34 -0.78 14.52
N PHE A 126 -1.92 0.38 15.02
CA PHE A 126 -0.92 1.21 14.38
C PHE A 126 0.38 0.45 14.16
N GLY A 127 0.90 -0.23 15.19
CA GLY A 127 2.16 -0.98 15.11
C GLY A 127 2.14 -2.10 14.07
N ILE A 128 1.01 -2.79 13.88
CA ILE A 128 0.88 -3.81 12.83
C ILE A 128 0.84 -3.16 11.44
N ILE A 129 0.07 -2.09 11.25
CA ILE A 129 -0.02 -1.37 9.98
C ILE A 129 1.36 -0.76 9.63
N TRP A 130 2.02 -0.17 10.62
CA TRP A 130 3.36 0.41 10.48
C TRP A 130 4.40 -0.65 10.12
N ALA A 131 4.45 -1.74 10.88
CA ALA A 131 5.40 -2.83 10.61
C ALA A 131 5.17 -3.44 9.23
N TRP A 132 3.90 -3.62 8.84
CA TRP A 132 3.56 -4.07 7.50
C TRP A 132 4.03 -3.08 6.43
N GLY A 133 3.77 -1.77 6.59
CA GLY A 133 4.21 -0.75 5.64
C GLY A 133 5.72 -0.76 5.41
N VAL A 134 6.49 -0.86 6.49
CA VAL A 134 7.95 -1.02 6.42
C VAL A 134 8.30 -2.33 5.69
N ILE A 135 7.78 -3.48 6.13
CA ILE A 135 8.06 -4.78 5.49
C ILE A 135 7.71 -4.79 4.00
N SER A 136 6.58 -4.20 3.61
CA SER A 136 6.15 -4.14 2.21
C SER A 136 7.09 -3.30 1.36
N ASN A 137 7.63 -2.19 1.91
CA ASN A 137 8.63 -1.40 1.21
C ASN A 137 9.86 -2.24 0.85
N TYR A 138 10.41 -2.97 1.83
CA TYR A 138 11.53 -3.88 1.58
C TYR A 138 11.20 -4.98 0.57
N ILE A 139 9.97 -5.51 0.56
CA ILE A 139 9.53 -6.51 -0.42
C ILE A 139 9.44 -5.89 -1.82
N VAL A 140 8.86 -4.71 -1.96
CA VAL A 140 8.75 -4.00 -3.24
C VAL A 140 10.15 -3.73 -3.78
N ASP A 141 11.03 -3.18 -2.95
CA ASP A 141 12.41 -2.89 -3.32
C ASP A 141 13.17 -4.15 -3.72
N TRP A 142 13.06 -5.23 -2.95
CA TRP A 142 13.72 -6.50 -3.27
C TRP A 142 13.24 -7.11 -4.59
N THR A 143 11.94 -6.97 -4.87
CA THR A 143 11.32 -7.55 -6.06
C THR A 143 11.46 -6.67 -7.30
N SER A 144 11.64 -5.36 -7.15
CA SER A 144 11.46 -4.38 -8.23
C SER A 144 12.67 -3.48 -8.49
N ILE A 145 13.45 -3.08 -7.47
CA ILE A 145 14.63 -2.23 -7.66
C ILE A 145 15.63 -2.93 -8.59
N GLY A 146 16.11 -2.19 -9.59
CA GLY A 146 17.06 -2.68 -10.56
C GLY A 146 16.48 -3.60 -11.64
N LYS A 147 15.16 -3.78 -11.63
CA LYS A 147 14.41 -4.57 -12.62
C LYS A 147 13.36 -3.74 -13.33
N THR A 148 12.57 -2.97 -12.56
CA THR A 148 11.48 -2.13 -13.09
C THR A 148 11.67 -0.65 -12.82
N PHE A 149 12.39 -0.30 -11.75
CA PHE A 149 12.77 1.06 -11.47
C PHE A 149 14.09 1.13 -10.71
N LEU A 150 14.69 2.30 -10.68
CA LEU A 150 15.84 2.64 -9.86
C LEU A 150 15.62 3.98 -9.20
N PHE A 151 15.94 4.06 -7.92
CA PHE A 151 16.15 5.34 -7.25
C PHE A 151 17.59 5.79 -7.46
N ILE A 152 17.77 7.02 -7.92
CA ILE A 152 19.09 7.60 -8.18
C ILE A 152 19.60 8.25 -6.88
N PRO A 153 20.74 7.79 -6.33
CA PRO A 153 21.32 8.41 -5.15
C PRO A 153 21.72 9.86 -5.43
N SER A 154 21.34 10.76 -4.52
CA SER A 154 21.66 12.19 -4.62
C SER A 154 21.82 12.82 -3.24
N ALA A 155 22.18 14.10 -3.18
CA ALA A 155 22.21 14.83 -1.90
C ALA A 155 20.83 14.91 -1.22
N TYR A 156 19.74 14.82 -2.00
CA TYR A 156 18.36 14.83 -1.51
C TYR A 156 17.79 13.42 -1.28
N ASN A 157 18.43 12.39 -1.85
CA ASN A 157 18.11 10.99 -1.66
C ASN A 157 19.39 10.18 -1.39
N PRO A 158 20.03 10.38 -0.23
CA PRO A 158 21.31 9.75 0.03
C PRO A 158 21.17 8.23 0.09
N ALA A 159 22.17 7.54 -0.45
CA ALA A 159 22.37 6.12 -0.18
C ALA A 159 22.88 5.96 1.26
N TYR A 160 22.39 4.98 2.00
CA TYR A 160 22.79 4.81 3.40
C TYR A 160 23.30 3.43 3.78
N TYR A 161 23.00 2.38 3.00
CA TYR A 161 23.76 1.12 3.00
C TYR A 161 23.70 0.41 1.65
N GLU A 162 24.66 -0.49 1.44
CA GLU A 162 24.70 -1.43 0.32
C GLU A 162 24.41 -2.83 0.85
N THR A 163 23.59 -3.60 0.14
CA THR A 163 23.25 -4.97 0.51
C THR A 163 23.03 -5.82 -0.73
N SER A 164 23.53 -7.05 -0.70
CA SER A 164 23.33 -8.01 -1.80
C SER A 164 21.85 -8.38 -2.01
N LEU A 165 20.97 -8.03 -1.07
CA LEU A 165 19.52 -8.17 -1.24
C LEU A 165 19.00 -7.33 -2.41
N PHE A 166 19.52 -6.11 -2.58
CA PHE A 166 19.15 -5.24 -3.70
C PHE A 166 20.24 -5.36 -4.75
N SER A 167 19.97 -6.11 -5.81
CA SER A 167 20.94 -6.31 -6.88
C SER A 167 20.31 -6.28 -8.26
N ALA A 168 21.07 -5.73 -9.20
CA ALA A 168 20.78 -5.78 -10.62
C ALA A 168 21.99 -6.37 -11.35
N ASN A 169 21.75 -7.36 -12.21
CA ASN A 169 22.80 -8.01 -13.00
C ASN A 169 23.98 -8.56 -12.17
N GLY A 170 23.75 -8.91 -10.91
CA GLY A 170 24.80 -9.42 -10.00
C GLY A 170 25.56 -8.33 -9.24
N GLU A 171 25.30 -7.05 -9.55
CA GLU A 171 25.86 -5.91 -8.84
C GLU A 171 24.96 -5.48 -7.67
N THR A 172 25.60 -5.08 -6.57
CA THR A 172 24.89 -4.55 -5.40
C THR A 172 24.44 -3.12 -5.66
N LEU A 173 23.16 -2.84 -5.39
CA LEU A 173 22.59 -1.51 -5.55
C LEU A 173 22.54 -0.77 -4.20
N PRO A 174 22.81 0.54 -4.20
CA PRO A 174 22.67 1.35 -3.00
C PRO A 174 21.19 1.49 -2.64
N TYR A 175 20.89 1.31 -1.35
CA TYR A 175 19.57 1.56 -0.80
C TYR A 175 19.43 3.02 -0.38
N THR A 176 18.34 3.67 -0.81
CA THR A 176 18.17 5.12 -0.66
C THR A 176 17.19 5.49 0.45
N VAL A 177 17.42 6.63 1.11
CA VAL A 177 16.66 7.02 2.32
C VAL A 177 15.21 7.41 2.03
N VAL A 178 14.93 8.12 0.94
CA VAL A 178 13.62 8.77 0.73
C VAL A 178 12.47 7.77 0.59
N PRO A 179 12.56 6.73 -0.26
CA PRO A 179 11.48 5.73 -0.38
C PRO A 179 11.17 5.04 0.95
N ASP A 180 12.21 4.73 1.72
CA ASP A 180 12.06 4.09 3.04
C ASP A 180 11.39 5.03 4.04
N ALA A 181 11.86 6.29 4.12
CA ALA A 181 11.28 7.30 5.01
C ALA A 181 9.79 7.57 4.72
N ILE A 182 9.36 7.48 3.46
CA ILE A 182 7.95 7.61 3.08
C ILE A 182 7.12 6.55 3.79
N TRP A 183 7.50 5.28 3.77
CA TRP A 183 6.72 4.21 4.40
C TRP A 183 6.72 4.28 5.93
N TYR A 184 7.81 4.75 6.55
CA TYR A 184 7.84 5.05 7.99
C TYR A 184 6.80 6.10 8.39
N LEU A 185 6.60 7.12 7.54
CA LEU A 185 5.75 8.26 7.84
C LEU A 185 4.32 8.11 7.35
N ALA A 186 4.08 7.51 6.19
CA ALA A 186 2.79 7.48 5.50
C ALA A 186 1.70 6.70 6.26
N THR A 187 2.12 5.74 7.09
CA THR A 187 1.24 4.97 7.96
C THR A 187 0.58 5.83 9.05
N ILE A 188 1.21 6.95 9.45
CA ILE A 188 0.66 7.88 10.45
C ILE A 188 -0.59 8.61 9.91
N PRO A 189 -0.53 9.41 8.82
CA PRO A 189 -1.71 10.07 8.28
C PRO A 189 -2.76 9.06 7.82
N PHE A 190 -2.34 7.92 7.24
CA PHE A 190 -3.28 6.86 6.86
C PHE A 190 -4.09 6.37 8.07
N TYR A 191 -3.42 6.03 9.18
CA TYR A 191 -4.10 5.54 10.37
C TYR A 191 -5.02 6.61 10.98
N LEU A 192 -4.60 7.88 11.01
CA LEU A 192 -5.45 8.98 11.47
C LEU A 192 -6.71 9.15 10.61
N VAL A 193 -6.58 9.08 9.28
CA VAL A 193 -7.72 9.14 8.35
C VAL A 193 -8.64 7.93 8.53
N LEU A 194 -8.07 6.73 8.70
CA LEU A 194 -8.85 5.51 8.98
C LEU A 194 -9.68 5.65 10.26
N LEU A 195 -9.11 6.17 11.35
CA LEU A 195 -9.84 6.43 12.59
C LEU A 195 -10.99 7.43 12.36
N TRP A 196 -10.73 8.50 11.62
CA TRP A 196 -11.75 9.49 11.29
C TRP A 196 -12.89 8.89 10.44
N LEU A 197 -12.55 8.11 9.42
CA LEU A 197 -13.51 7.42 8.55
C LEU A 197 -14.37 6.45 9.33
N LYS A 198 -13.77 5.65 10.23
CA LYS A 198 -14.50 4.67 11.03
C LYS A 198 -15.47 5.31 12.01
N ARG A 199 -15.12 6.44 12.62
CA ARG A 199 -16.06 7.21 13.46
C ARG A 199 -17.25 7.76 12.67
N ARG A 200 -17.05 8.17 11.42
CA ARG A 200 -18.07 8.85 10.61
C ARG A 200 -18.95 7.89 9.79
N TYR A 201 -18.36 6.80 9.31
CA TYR A 201 -18.97 5.89 8.34
C TYR A 201 -18.90 4.42 8.74
N GLY A 202 -18.40 4.08 9.94
CA GLY A 202 -18.38 2.72 10.45
C GLY A 202 -19.78 2.09 10.43
N GLY A 203 -19.88 0.84 9.99
CA GLY A 203 -21.14 0.09 9.90
C GLY A 203 -22.13 0.54 8.81
N LYS A 204 -21.79 1.55 8.00
CA LYS A 204 -22.61 2.00 6.85
C LYS A 204 -22.30 1.20 5.59
N TYR A 205 -23.31 0.91 4.79
CA TYR A 205 -23.20 0.24 3.49
C TYR A 205 -24.00 1.01 2.42
N ARG A 206 -23.84 0.66 1.14
CA ARG A 206 -24.64 1.25 0.06
C ARG A 206 -26.14 0.99 0.33
N GLY A 207 -26.91 2.06 0.55
CA GLY A 207 -28.36 2.00 0.78
C GLY A 207 -28.84 2.06 2.25
N GLY A 208 -27.95 2.21 3.24
CA GLY A 208 -28.36 2.36 4.66
C GLY A 208 -27.32 1.85 5.67
N THR A 209 -27.61 2.02 6.96
CA THR A 209 -26.91 1.30 8.04
C THR A 209 -27.27 -0.18 7.96
N ALA A 210 -26.36 -1.09 8.34
CA ALA A 210 -26.74 -2.49 8.55
C ALA A 210 -27.94 -2.52 9.50
N ASP A 211 -29.09 -3.00 9.02
CA ASP A 211 -30.28 -3.15 9.84
C ASP A 211 -29.89 -3.87 11.12
N ALA A 212 -30.08 -3.20 12.24
CA ALA A 212 -30.00 -3.80 13.54
C ALA A 212 -31.06 -4.90 13.56
N GLY A 213 -30.63 -6.15 13.39
CA GLY A 213 -31.42 -7.34 13.65
C GLY A 213 -31.76 -7.42 15.14
N VAL A 214 -32.57 -6.48 15.61
CA VAL A 214 -33.28 -6.55 16.88
C VAL A 214 -34.52 -7.38 16.57
N VAL A 215 -34.37 -8.70 16.65
CA VAL A 215 -35.52 -9.55 16.97
C VAL A 215 -35.92 -9.17 18.40
N ARG A 216 -36.78 -8.17 18.52
CA ARG A 216 -37.62 -7.93 19.69
C ARG A 216 -38.77 -8.95 19.62
N GLN A 217 -38.52 -10.13 20.14
CA GLN A 217 -39.55 -10.97 20.75
C GLN A 217 -38.89 -11.55 22.00
N GLY A 218 -39.34 -11.32 23.21
CA GLY A 218 -40.57 -10.77 23.73
C GLY A 218 -40.57 -11.25 25.18
N SER A 219 -40.15 -10.38 26.09
CA SER A 219 -40.24 -10.65 27.52
C SER A 219 -41.72 -10.76 27.90
N LYS A 220 -42.17 -11.97 28.22
CA LYS A 220 -43.20 -12.18 29.24
C LYS A 220 -42.63 -13.13 30.28
N SER A 221 -42.48 -12.57 31.46
CA SER A 221 -41.99 -13.14 32.71
C SER A 221 -43.05 -14.08 33.35
N PRO A 222 -42.73 -14.71 34.51
CA PRO A 222 -43.18 -16.05 34.90
C PRO A 222 -44.44 -16.10 35.78
N GLY A 223 -44.97 -17.31 35.94
CA GLY A 223 -45.64 -17.75 37.18
C GLY A 223 -47.15 -17.90 37.12
N SER A 224 -47.62 -19.15 37.06
CA SER A 224 -48.55 -19.82 37.99
C SER A 224 -48.99 -21.15 37.40
#